data_AF-A0A7C6WCK1-F1
#
_entry.id   AF-A0A7C6WCK1-F1
#
_cell.length_a   1.000
_cell.length_b   1.000
_cell.length_c   1.000
_cell.angle_alpha   90.00
_cell.angle_beta   90.00
_cell.angle_gamma   90.00
#
_symmetry.space_group_name_H-M   'P 1'
#
loop_
_entity.id
_entity.type
_entity.pdbx_description
1 polymer ?
#
loop_
_entity_poly.entity_id
_entity_poly.type
_entity_poly.pdbx_seq_one_letter_code
_entity_poly.pdbx_strand_id
1 'polypeptide(L)'
;MQGKVGLDSSIQELPGIGPSRARLFGRLGIKTVGELLFWFPRQWEDRSECQPVAKIRPGTRVTVRGRLGRMEERRPRRGLTITRFELFDATGSLDLVFFNQPYRKGQLHRG
;
A
#
# COMPACT_ATOMS: atom_id res chain seq x y z
N MET A 1 28.09 -6.32 -17.32
CA MET A 1 27.84 -7.71 -17.78
C MET A 1 26.37 -8.03 -17.52
N GLN A 2 25.47 -7.83 -18.49
CA GLN A 2 24.09 -8.31 -18.38
C GLN A 2 24.10 -9.81 -18.66
N GLY A 3 24.14 -10.63 -17.62
CA GLY A 3 23.71 -12.02 -17.72
C GLY A 3 22.24 -12.03 -18.11
N LYS A 4 21.89 -12.69 -19.22
CA LYS A 4 20.50 -12.87 -19.63
C LYS A 4 19.80 -13.73 -18.56
N VAL A 5 19.00 -13.10 -17.71
CA VAL A 5 18.12 -13.80 -16.78
C VAL A 5 17.07 -14.55 -17.60
N GLY A 6 17.01 -15.87 -17.44
CA GLY A 6 16.07 -16.76 -18.12
C GLY A 6 14.84 -17.06 -17.27
N LEU A 7 13.88 -17.80 -17.82
CA LEU A 7 12.70 -18.25 -17.06
C LEU A 7 13.08 -19.26 -15.97
N ASP A 8 14.07 -20.11 -16.24
CA ASP A 8 14.57 -21.12 -15.29
C ASP A 8 15.59 -20.55 -14.29
N SER A 9 16.02 -19.29 -14.47
CA SER A 9 16.91 -18.60 -13.54
C SER A 9 16.28 -18.56 -12.15
N SER A 10 17.15 -18.65 -11.14
CA SER A 10 16.74 -18.48 -9.76
C SER A 10 16.15 -17.08 -9.56
N ILE A 11 15.06 -17.00 -8.81
CA ILE A 11 14.46 -15.72 -8.42
C ILE A 11 15.46 -14.76 -7.73
N GLN A 12 16.53 -15.30 -7.11
CA GLN A 12 17.60 -14.49 -6.49
C GLN A 12 18.47 -13.73 -7.48
N GLU A 13 18.45 -14.10 -8.76
CA GLU A 13 19.16 -13.38 -9.82
C GLU A 13 18.47 -12.04 -10.15
N LEU A 14 17.22 -11.85 -9.72
CA LEU A 14 16.50 -10.60 -9.89
C LEU A 14 17.00 -9.52 -8.91
N PRO A 15 17.27 -8.29 -9.40
CA PRO A 15 17.70 -7.20 -8.55
C PRO A 15 16.65 -6.90 -7.47
N GLY A 16 17.11 -6.75 -6.23
CA GLY A 16 16.24 -6.54 -5.08
C GLY A 16 15.67 -7.81 -4.46
N ILE A 17 15.93 -9.01 -5.00
CA ILE A 17 15.54 -10.27 -4.36
C ILE A 17 16.74 -10.97 -3.71
N GLY A 18 17.11 -10.49 -2.52
CA GLY A 18 18.10 -11.17 -1.69
C GLY A 18 17.57 -12.45 -1.02
N PRO A 19 18.43 -13.19 -0.30
CA PRO A 19 18.09 -14.48 0.30
C PRO A 19 16.85 -14.45 1.20
N SER A 20 16.63 -13.36 1.93
CA SER A 20 15.45 -13.19 2.79
C SER A 20 14.15 -13.13 2.01
N ARG A 21 14.12 -12.39 0.90
CA ARG A 21 12.94 -12.29 0.03
C ARG A 21 12.72 -13.59 -0.73
N ALA A 22 13.79 -14.23 -1.21
CA ALA A 22 13.72 -15.53 -1.86
C ALA A 22 13.11 -16.61 -0.94
N ARG A 23 13.43 -16.61 0.36
CA ARG A 23 12.76 -17.50 1.33
C ARG A 23 11.26 -17.24 1.44
N LEU A 24 10.80 -15.99 1.34
CA LEU A 24 9.38 -15.66 1.35
C LEU A 24 8.68 -16.14 0.08
N PHE A 25 9.30 -15.96 -1.09
CA PHE A 25 8.80 -16.50 -2.35
C PHE A 25 8.78 -18.03 -2.36
N GLY A 26 9.78 -18.68 -1.77
CA GLY A 26 9.81 -20.13 -1.62
C GLY A 26 8.64 -20.67 -0.79
N ARG A 27 8.14 -19.91 0.20
CA ARG A 27 6.90 -20.27 0.94
C ARG A 27 5.65 -20.20 0.07
N LEU A 28 5.67 -19.43 -1.01
CA LEU A 28 4.62 -19.36 -2.01
C LEU A 28 4.82 -20.40 -3.15
N GLY A 29 5.88 -21.23 -3.05
CA GLY A 29 6.23 -22.19 -4.10
C GLY A 29 7.00 -21.59 -5.27
N ILE A 30 7.47 -20.34 -5.17
CA ILE A 30 8.14 -19.62 -6.25
C ILE A 30 9.66 -19.65 -6.04
N LYS A 31 10.38 -20.24 -6.97
CA LYS A 31 11.84 -20.44 -6.99
C LYS A 31 12.49 -19.90 -8.26
N THR A 32 11.77 -19.87 -9.37
CA THR A 32 12.28 -19.38 -10.66
C THR A 32 11.61 -18.08 -11.10
N VAL A 33 12.23 -17.39 -12.05
CA VAL A 33 11.66 -16.18 -12.67
C VAL A 33 10.37 -16.49 -13.42
N GLY A 34 10.30 -17.64 -14.10
CA GLY A 34 9.09 -18.09 -14.79
C GLY A 34 7.92 -18.29 -13.83
N GLU A 35 8.15 -18.97 -12.70
CA GLU A 35 7.12 -19.18 -11.68
C GLU A 35 6.60 -17.84 -11.11
N LEU A 36 7.49 -16.85 -10.93
CA LEU A 36 7.09 -15.51 -10.50
C LEU A 36 6.26 -14.78 -11.56
N LEU A 37 6.65 -14.87 -12.83
CA LEU A 37 5.93 -14.22 -13.94
C LEU A 37 4.52 -14.76 -14.13
N PHE A 38 4.33 -16.07 -13.92
CA PHE A 38 3.02 -16.72 -13.99
C PHE A 38 2.27 -16.74 -12.65
N TRP A 39 2.81 -16.10 -11.62
CA TRP A 39 2.13 -15.88 -10.35
C TRP A 39 1.22 -14.64 -10.43
N PHE A 40 0.05 -14.83 -11.01
CA PHE A 40 -0.90 -13.72 -11.21
C PHE A 40 -1.49 -13.19 -9.90
N PRO A 41 -1.83 -11.89 -9.83
CA PRO A 41 -2.53 -11.33 -8.68
C PRO A 41 -3.86 -12.03 -8.41
N ARG A 42 -4.17 -12.28 -7.14
CA ARG A 42 -5.46 -12.85 -6.73
C ARG A 42 -6.64 -11.92 -7.06
N GLN A 43 -6.42 -10.62 -6.98
CA GLN A 43 -7.41 -9.60 -7.27
C GLN A 43 -6.71 -8.36 -7.83
N TRP A 44 -7.36 -7.74 -8.81
CA TRP A 44 -6.99 -6.42 -9.31
C TRP A 44 -7.82 -5.36 -8.57
N GLU A 45 -7.16 -4.36 -8.02
CA GLU A 45 -7.84 -3.21 -7.42
C GLU A 45 -7.86 -2.07 -8.44
N ASP A 46 -9.05 -1.75 -8.95
CA ASP A 46 -9.22 -0.63 -9.86
C ASP A 46 -9.31 0.69 -9.08
N ARG A 47 -8.42 1.62 -9.40
CA ARG A 47 -8.32 2.96 -8.80
C ARG A 47 -8.48 4.08 -9.84
N SER A 48 -9.00 3.75 -11.03
CA SER A 48 -9.24 4.71 -12.10
C SER A 48 -10.37 5.68 -11.76
N GLU A 49 -11.38 5.21 -11.04
CA GLU A 49 -12.54 6.01 -10.66
C GLU A 49 -12.38 6.63 -9.26
N CYS A 50 -12.17 7.95 -9.23
CA CYS A 50 -12.19 8.73 -7.99
C CYS A 50 -13.61 9.26 -7.73
N GLN A 51 -14.14 9.01 -6.52
CA GLN A 51 -15.44 9.53 -6.10
C GLN A 51 -15.27 10.80 -5.23
N PRO A 52 -16.15 11.81 -5.39
CA PRO A 52 -16.19 12.95 -4.47
C PRO A 52 -16.55 12.52 -3.05
N VAL A 53 -16.03 13.22 -2.05
CA VAL A 53 -16.25 12.91 -0.63
C VAL A 53 -17.74 12.79 -0.29
N ALA A 54 -18.57 13.70 -0.80
CA ALA A 54 -20.01 13.71 -0.54
C ALA A 54 -20.78 12.47 -1.04
N LYS A 55 -20.20 11.68 -1.95
CA LYS A 55 -20.87 10.48 -2.53
C LYS A 55 -20.45 9.17 -1.87
N ILE A 56 -19.48 9.21 -0.96
CA ILE A 56 -18.96 8.01 -0.30
C ILE A 56 -20.04 7.38 0.59
N ARG A 57 -20.10 6.05 0.59
CA ARG A 57 -21.00 5.27 1.45
C ARG A 57 -20.20 4.40 2.44
N PRO A 58 -20.61 4.34 3.71
CA PRO A 58 -19.98 3.45 4.68
C PRO A 58 -19.96 1.99 4.20
N GLY A 59 -18.90 1.27 4.56
CA GLY A 59 -18.74 -0.15 4.23
C GLY A 59 -18.25 -0.45 2.81
N THR A 60 -17.99 0.59 1.99
CA THR A 60 -17.45 0.41 0.64
C THR A 60 -15.97 0.81 0.57
N ARG A 61 -15.21 0.12 -0.29
CA ARG A 61 -13.86 0.57 -0.69
C ARG A 61 -14.01 1.60 -1.78
N VAL A 62 -13.40 2.76 -1.60
CA VAL A 62 -13.49 3.90 -2.52
C VAL A 62 -12.11 4.48 -2.77
N THR A 63 -11.93 5.05 -3.95
CA THR A 63 -10.77 5.90 -4.27
C THR A 63 -11.22 7.35 -4.20
N VAL A 64 -10.49 8.18 -3.46
CA VAL A 64 -10.80 9.59 -3.25
C VAL A 64 -9.57 10.42 -3.53
N ARG A 65 -9.76 11.59 -4.14
CA ARG A 65 -8.70 12.58 -4.36
C ARG A 65 -9.08 13.86 -3.65
N GLY A 66 -8.19 14.36 -2.81
CA GLY A 66 -8.39 15.58 -2.04
C GLY A 66 -7.06 16.09 -1.49
N ARG A 67 -7.14 17.17 -0.72
CA ARG A 67 -6.01 17.78 -0.03
C ARG A 67 -5.96 17.36 1.42
N LEU A 68 -4.77 17.24 1.97
CA LEU A 68 -4.60 16.92 3.39
C LEU A 68 -4.61 18.20 4.23
N GLY A 69 -5.56 18.25 5.16
CA GLY A 69 -5.74 19.30 6.14
C GLY A 69 -5.04 19.01 7.46
N ARG A 70 -5.79 19.14 8.57
CA ARG A 70 -5.23 18.94 9.91
C ARG A 70 -4.73 17.51 10.10
N MET A 71 -3.66 17.37 10.88
CA MET A 71 -3.13 16.08 11.33
C MET A 71 -3.11 16.05 12.86
N GLU A 72 -3.50 14.92 13.43
CA GLU A 72 -3.45 14.64 14.86
C GLU A 72 -2.86 13.25 15.14
N GLU A 73 -2.02 13.14 16.16
CA GLU A 73 -1.62 11.85 16.74
C GLU A 73 -2.21 11.76 18.15
N ARG A 74 -2.92 10.68 18.45
CA ARG A 74 -3.47 10.41 19.78
C ARG A 74 -3.02 9.04 20.28
N ARG A 75 -2.80 8.93 21.59
CA ARG A 75 -2.44 7.67 22.25
C ARG A 75 -3.43 7.37 23.38
N PRO A 76 -4.65 6.91 23.03
CA PRO A 76 -5.72 6.76 24.02
C PRO A 76 -5.42 5.68 25.08
N ARG A 77 -4.59 4.70 24.76
CA ARG A 77 -4.14 3.65 25.70
C ARG A 77 -2.78 3.09 25.29
N ARG A 78 -2.10 2.40 26.21
CA ARG A 78 -0.84 1.71 25.94
C ARG A 78 -1.00 0.73 24.76
N GLY A 79 -0.08 0.79 23.81
CA GLY A 79 -0.08 -0.08 22.61
C GLY A 79 -1.03 0.36 21.49
N LEU A 80 -1.70 1.52 21.61
CA LEU A 80 -2.54 2.08 20.56
C LEU A 80 -2.15 3.54 20.27
N THR A 81 -1.58 3.76 19.09
CA THR A 81 -1.37 5.09 18.51
C THR A 81 -2.32 5.27 17.33
N ILE A 82 -3.06 6.38 17.32
CA ILE A 82 -3.99 6.74 16.24
C ILE A 82 -3.42 7.98 15.56
N THR A 83 -3.05 7.86 14.30
CA THR A 83 -2.67 8.99 13.46
C THR A 83 -3.82 9.32 12.53
N ARG A 84 -4.39 10.51 12.66
CA ARG A 84 -5.55 10.99 11.91
C ARG A 84 -5.14 12.16 11.03
N PHE A 85 -5.56 12.12 9.76
CA PHE A 85 -5.49 13.27 8.86
C PHE A 85 -6.90 13.61 8.39
N GLU A 86 -7.19 14.89 8.28
CA GLU A 86 -8.32 15.37 7.51
C GLU A 86 -7.96 15.35 6.03
N LEU A 87 -8.80 14.75 5.20
CA LEU A 87 -8.78 14.86 3.75
C LEU A 87 -10.02 15.64 3.33
N PHE A 88 -9.88 16.64 2.49
CA PHE A 88 -11.01 17.41 1.99
C PHE A 88 -10.94 17.63 0.48
N ASP A 89 -12.10 17.71 -0.14
CA ASP A 89 -12.29 18.13 -1.53
C ASP A 89 -13.34 19.26 -1.59
N ALA A 90 -13.79 19.62 -2.80
CA ALA A 90 -14.80 20.67 -2.97
C ALA A 90 -16.20 20.30 -2.43
N THR A 91 -16.42 19.02 -2.09
CA THR A 91 -17.73 18.47 -1.71
C THR A 91 -17.84 18.11 -0.23
N GLY A 92 -16.72 17.95 0.48
CA GLY A 92 -16.72 17.70 1.91
C GLY A 92 -15.34 17.31 2.45
N SER A 93 -15.33 16.83 3.69
CA SER A 93 -14.14 16.31 4.37
C SER A 93 -14.36 14.93 4.97
N LEU A 94 -13.27 14.19 5.14
CA LEU A 94 -13.23 12.86 5.74
C LEU A 94 -11.96 12.69 6.58
N ASP A 95 -12.01 11.72 7.50
CA ASP A 95 -10.87 11.36 8.31
C ASP A 95 -10.15 10.14 7.75
N LEU A 96 -8.86 10.30 7.47
CA LEU A 96 -7.94 9.20 7.24
C LEU A 96 -7.37 8.77 8.58
N VAL A 97 -7.80 7.61 9.07
CA VAL A 97 -7.39 7.06 10.37
C VAL A 97 -6.43 5.90 10.19
N PHE A 98 -5.22 6.04 10.74
CA PHE A 98 -4.20 5.01 10.73
C PHE A 98 -3.91 4.52 12.15
N PHE A 99 -4.13 3.23 12.38
CA PHE A 99 -3.84 2.57 13.66
C PHE A 99 -2.41 2.06 13.69
N ASN A 100 -1.66 2.38 14.75
CA ASN A 100 -0.28 1.99 15.01
C ASN A 100 0.71 2.30 13.87
N GLN A 101 0.43 3.34 13.08
CA GLN A 101 1.29 3.78 11.99
C GLN A 101 1.73 5.25 12.18
N PRO A 102 2.48 5.58 13.25
CA PRO A 102 2.93 6.95 13.51
C PRO A 102 3.87 7.49 12.42
N TYR A 103 4.52 6.61 11.66
CA TYR A 103 5.40 7.00 10.55
C TYR A 103 4.68 7.73 9.41
N ARG A 104 3.35 7.61 9.31
CA ARG A 104 2.55 8.28 8.27
C ARG A 104 2.67 9.81 8.32
N LYS A 105 2.95 10.39 9.49
CA LYS A 105 3.19 11.83 9.65
C LYS A 105 4.38 12.38 8.86
N GLY A 106 5.38 11.55 8.57
CA GLY A 106 6.53 11.93 7.75
C GLY A 106 6.37 11.58 6.26
N GLN A 107 5.36 10.79 5.90
CA GLN A 107 5.07 10.41 4.50
C GLN A 107 3.98 11.27 3.87
N LEU A 108 3.04 11.73 4.68
CA LEU A 108 1.89 12.52 4.26
C LEU A 108 2.07 13.96 4.75
N HIS A 109 2.13 14.88 3.78
CA HIS A 109 2.34 16.30 4.03
C HIS A 109 1.04 17.05 3.76
N ARG A 110 0.82 18.15 4.50
CA ARG A 110 -0.31 19.05 4.23
C ARG A 110 -0.14 19.70 2.87
N GLY A 111 -1.25 19.87 2.14
CA GLY A 111 -1.24 20.41 0.77
C GLY A 111 -2.27 19.74 -0.11
#